data_AF-A0A0P7CJA2-F1
#
_entry.id   AF-A0A0P7CJA2-F1
#
_cell.length_a   1.000
_cell.length_b   1.000
_cell.length_c   1.000
_cell.angle_alpha   90.00
_cell.angle_beta   90.00
_cell.angle_gamma   90.00
#
_symmetry.space_group_name_H-M   'P 1'
#
loop_
_entity.id
_entity.type
_entity.pdbx_description
1 polymer ?
#
loop_
_entity_poly.entity_id
_entity_poly.type
_entity_poly.pdbx_seq_one_letter_code
_entity_poly.pdbx_strand_id
1 'polypeptide(L)'
;MTQASRLSQIAERTGLGIADVALLAGIDETTIGRLWSAPDWLDRVRGRTLQALIAAVPGIAEHVTTAPQQARLAELIRDLAGEGIAVNVAQADRLAERGIPRPYLLHALDACLRIVRRDLAAATEYLPRFWGRIPDDALSALFQPGGLIIDTATLITSAAELVPQMVRRSYSFNTVLAQAHLAHHVAKATGDPVELGGDTGSLDRRAAFALRSNTMGALATTADIEPAERYRRLVDAEPVVRLVEEWAFPSWTRDCRPSADMSLPGSILLRNTAAEVLREIDSYGEGYLYYLATAYLPLALAQDGTFGLRVDELRAALLARRDTVNDSAARRSVDDLIRRLPTGVR
;
A
#
# COMPACT_ATOMS: atom_id res chain seq x y z
N MET A 1 19.27 6.81 19.70
CA MET A 1 19.84 5.47 19.43
C MET A 1 19.35 4.52 20.51
N THR A 2 18.35 3.69 20.24
CA THR A 2 17.97 2.61 21.16
C THR A 2 18.97 1.48 20.97
N GLN A 3 19.84 1.30 21.97
CA GLN A 3 20.85 0.24 22.00
C GLN A 3 20.15 -1.12 21.95
N ALA A 4 20.61 -2.04 21.10
CA ALA A 4 20.12 -3.41 21.09
C ALA A 4 20.20 -3.97 22.52
N SER A 5 19.07 -4.47 23.05
CA SER A 5 18.99 -4.91 24.43
C SER A 5 19.86 -6.15 24.64
N ARG A 6 20.73 -6.09 25.64
CA ARG A 6 21.55 -7.24 26.05
C ARG A 6 20.65 -8.35 26.60
N LEU A 7 21.08 -9.60 26.52
CA LEU A 7 20.37 -10.73 27.12
C LEU A 7 20.06 -10.48 28.60
N SER A 8 21.03 -9.93 29.34
CA SER A 8 20.88 -9.54 30.74
C SER A 8 19.71 -8.59 30.96
N GLN A 9 19.59 -7.54 30.14
CA GLN A 9 18.56 -6.52 30.28
C GLN A 9 17.15 -7.09 30.01
N ILE A 10 17.03 -8.09 29.13
CA ILE A 10 15.75 -8.74 28.83
C ILE A 10 15.37 -9.65 30.00
N ALA A 11 16.30 -10.48 30.47
CA ALA A 11 16.08 -11.42 31.56
C ALA A 11 15.82 -10.72 32.92
N GLU A 12 16.60 -9.67 33.23
CA GLU A 12 16.50 -8.91 34.48
C GLU A 12 15.15 -8.19 34.63
N ARG A 13 14.50 -7.80 33.52
CA ARG A 13 13.13 -7.25 33.54
C ARG A 13 12.10 -8.23 34.10
N THR A 14 12.39 -9.52 34.00
CA THR A 14 11.56 -10.61 34.52
C THR A 14 12.10 -11.17 35.84
N GLY A 15 13.12 -10.54 36.42
CA GLY A 15 13.75 -11.00 37.67
C GLY A 15 14.67 -12.22 37.51
N LEU A 16 15.05 -12.58 36.28
CA LEU A 16 15.89 -13.76 36.02
C LEU A 16 17.38 -13.38 36.00
N GLY A 17 18.19 -14.11 36.77
CA GLY A 17 19.65 -14.05 36.73
C GLY A 17 20.25 -15.10 35.76
N ILE A 18 21.58 -15.09 35.64
CA ILE A 18 22.33 -16.02 34.78
C ILE A 18 22.00 -17.48 35.12
N ALA A 19 22.01 -17.84 36.41
CA ALA A 19 21.75 -19.19 36.89
C ALA A 19 20.32 -19.65 36.56
N ASP A 20 19.33 -18.76 36.72
CA ASP A 20 17.93 -19.07 36.40
C ASP A 20 17.75 -19.34 34.90
N VAL A 21 18.34 -18.49 34.05
CA VAL A 21 18.28 -18.65 32.60
C VAL A 21 18.99 -19.92 32.14
N ALA A 22 20.15 -20.24 32.72
CA ALA A 22 20.89 -21.47 32.43
C ALA A 22 20.06 -22.72 32.77
N LEU A 23 19.47 -22.74 33.97
CA LEU A 23 18.61 -23.84 34.44
C LEU A 23 17.37 -24.01 33.57
N LEU A 24 16.60 -22.93 33.35
CA LEU A 24 15.34 -22.97 32.61
C LEU A 24 15.53 -23.29 31.12
N ALA A 25 16.62 -22.81 30.51
CA ALA A 25 16.92 -23.10 29.11
C ALA A 25 17.63 -24.44 28.90
N GLY A 26 18.09 -25.11 29.98
CA GLY A 26 18.92 -26.31 29.88
C GLY A 26 20.25 -26.05 29.16
N ILE A 27 20.84 -24.86 29.38
CA ILE A 27 22.11 -24.43 28.79
C ILE A 27 23.12 -24.23 29.92
N ASP A 28 24.38 -24.61 29.68
CA ASP A 28 25.45 -24.40 30.66
C ASP A 28 25.64 -22.92 31.03
N GLU A 29 25.84 -22.64 32.32
CA GLU A 29 25.95 -21.29 32.86
C GLU A 29 27.09 -20.49 32.22
N THR A 30 28.21 -21.14 31.85
CA THR A 30 29.33 -20.47 31.17
C THR A 30 28.95 -20.03 29.76
N THR A 31 28.05 -20.75 29.10
CA THR A 31 27.52 -20.38 27.78
C THR A 31 26.60 -19.18 27.90
N ILE A 32 25.69 -19.17 28.89
CA ILE A 32 24.85 -18.00 29.18
C ILE A 32 25.70 -16.79 29.58
N GLY A 33 26.72 -16.98 30.42
CA GLY A 33 27.64 -15.92 30.85
C GLY A 33 28.35 -15.23 29.69
N ARG A 34 28.76 -15.97 28.65
CA ARG A 34 29.36 -15.40 27.43
C ARG A 34 28.39 -14.54 26.63
N LEU A 35 27.10 -14.85 26.67
CA LEU A 35 26.04 -14.13 25.95
C LEU A 35 25.47 -12.97 26.79
N TRP A 36 25.51 -13.08 28.12
CA TRP A 36 24.76 -12.26 29.06
C TRP A 36 24.88 -10.75 28.80
N SER A 37 26.12 -10.28 28.65
CA SER A 37 26.43 -8.86 28.42
C SER A 37 26.86 -8.54 26.99
N ALA A 38 26.88 -9.52 26.08
CA ALA A 38 27.31 -9.31 24.71
C ALA A 38 26.27 -8.46 23.95
N PRO A 39 26.65 -7.33 23.33
CA PRO A 39 25.70 -6.49 22.59
C PRO A 39 25.22 -7.15 21.29
N ASP A 40 26.01 -8.07 20.75
CA ASP A 40 25.77 -8.90 19.56
C ASP A 40 25.41 -10.35 19.96
N TRP A 41 24.87 -10.56 21.17
CA TRP A 41 24.61 -11.90 21.67
C TRP A 41 23.75 -12.71 20.70
N LEU A 42 22.76 -12.10 20.05
CA LEU A 42 21.85 -12.77 19.13
C LEU A 42 22.58 -13.38 17.92
N ASP A 43 23.61 -12.71 17.39
CA ASP A 43 24.43 -13.20 16.28
C ASP A 43 25.32 -14.39 16.68
N ARG A 44 25.58 -14.54 17.99
CA ARG A 44 26.43 -15.60 18.56
C ARG A 44 25.64 -16.85 18.95
N VAL A 45 24.31 -16.81 18.93
CA VAL A 45 23.44 -17.93 19.33
C VAL A 45 23.03 -18.76 18.11
N ARG A 46 23.17 -20.09 18.21
CA ARG A 46 22.69 -21.04 17.18
C ARG A 46 21.23 -21.42 17.41
N GLY A 47 20.54 -21.88 16.35
CA GLY A 47 19.09 -22.13 16.35
C GLY A 47 18.52 -22.90 17.55
N ARG A 48 19.17 -23.99 18.00
CA ARG A 48 18.71 -24.77 19.17
C ARG A 48 18.82 -23.98 20.48
N THR A 49 19.95 -23.30 20.68
CA THR A 49 20.18 -22.46 21.86
C THR A 49 19.23 -21.25 21.85
N LEU A 50 18.95 -20.68 20.68
CA LEU A 50 17.99 -19.58 20.54
C LEU A 50 16.57 -20.02 20.87
N GLN A 51 16.14 -21.20 20.39
CA GLN A 51 14.83 -21.77 20.73
C GLN A 51 14.70 -22.03 22.23
N ALA A 52 15.75 -22.56 22.87
CA ALA A 52 15.77 -22.78 24.31
C ALA A 52 15.66 -21.46 25.09
N LEU A 53 16.39 -20.41 24.66
CA LEU A 53 16.29 -19.07 25.24
C LEU A 53 14.91 -18.43 25.03
N ILE A 54 14.33 -18.57 23.83
CA ILE A 54 12.95 -18.14 23.52
C ILE A 54 11.93 -18.80 24.45
N ALA A 55 12.10 -20.09 24.73
CA ALA A 55 11.21 -20.85 25.60
C ALA A 55 11.39 -20.49 27.09
N ALA A 56 12.60 -20.20 27.51
CA ALA A 56 12.96 -20.01 28.92
C ALA A 56 12.85 -18.57 29.42
N VAL A 57 13.04 -17.57 28.56
CA VAL A 57 13.13 -16.16 28.97
C VAL A 57 12.02 -15.35 28.28
N PRO A 58 11.00 -14.90 29.03
CA PRO A 58 9.96 -14.05 28.48
C PRO A 58 10.55 -12.78 27.87
N GLY A 59 10.03 -12.37 26.70
CA GLY A 59 10.51 -11.21 25.97
C GLY A 59 11.63 -11.49 24.96
N ILE A 60 12.31 -12.65 25.00
CA ILE A 60 13.28 -12.99 23.94
C ILE A 60 12.59 -13.20 22.60
N ALA A 61 11.45 -13.89 22.56
CA ALA A 61 10.68 -14.08 21.32
C ALA A 61 10.34 -12.74 20.65
N GLU A 62 9.84 -11.78 21.43
CA GLU A 62 9.51 -10.43 20.97
C GLU A 62 10.76 -9.65 20.55
N HIS A 63 11.85 -9.79 21.30
CA HIS A 63 13.13 -9.15 20.95
C HIS A 63 13.66 -9.67 19.61
N VAL A 64 13.62 -10.98 19.38
CA VAL A 64 14.09 -11.62 18.14
C VAL A 64 13.28 -11.15 16.92
N THR A 65 11.97 -10.94 17.08
CA THR A 65 11.12 -10.45 15.98
C THR A 65 11.25 -8.94 15.77
N THR A 66 11.57 -8.18 16.82
CA THR A 66 11.56 -6.70 16.80
C THR A 66 12.94 -6.09 16.54
N ALA A 67 14.01 -6.67 17.07
CA ALA A 67 15.36 -6.11 17.00
C ALA A 67 15.88 -5.97 15.55
N PRO A 68 15.71 -6.96 14.64
CA PRO A 68 16.11 -6.78 13.24
C PRO A 68 15.36 -5.65 12.55
N GLN A 69 14.08 -5.45 12.89
CA GLN A 69 13.26 -4.37 12.34
C GLN A 69 13.72 -3.00 12.84
N GLN A 70 14.08 -2.89 14.13
CA GLN A 70 14.64 -1.65 14.70
C GLN A 70 16.01 -1.32 14.12
N ALA A 71 16.88 -2.32 13.95
CA ALA A 71 18.18 -2.14 13.32
C ALA A 71 18.02 -1.65 11.87
N ARG A 72 17.12 -2.29 11.10
CA ARG A 72 16.82 -1.88 9.73
C ARG A 72 16.21 -0.48 9.66
N LEU A 73 15.32 -0.12 10.58
CA LEU A 73 14.77 1.24 10.67
C LEU A 73 15.87 2.27 10.90
N ALA A 74 16.77 2.01 11.86
CA ALA A 74 17.87 2.91 12.17
C ALA A 74 18.84 3.08 10.98
N GLU A 75 19.10 2.02 10.22
CA GLU A 75 19.87 2.07 8.99
C GLU A 75 19.17 2.94 7.93
N LEU A 76 17.89 2.68 7.65
CA LEU A 76 17.10 3.45 6.67
C LEU A 76 17.00 4.93 7.04
N ILE A 77 16.87 5.26 8.33
CA ILE A 77 16.87 6.65 8.80
C ILE A 77 18.19 7.34 8.45
N ARG A 78 19.33 6.67 8.66
CA ARG A 78 20.64 7.26 8.33
C ARG A 78 20.82 7.39 6.83
N ASP A 79 20.44 6.37 6.05
CA ASP A 79 20.60 6.38 4.60
C ASP A 79 19.73 7.46 3.94
N LEU A 80 18.46 7.58 4.37
CA LEU A 80 17.54 8.61 3.90
C LEU A 80 18.01 10.02 4.31
N ALA A 81 18.53 10.19 5.53
CA ALA A 81 19.11 11.45 5.95
C ALA A 81 20.33 11.84 5.08
N GLY A 82 21.10 10.86 4.60
CA GLY A 82 22.18 11.08 3.62
C GLY A 82 21.68 11.61 2.27
N GLU A 83 20.44 11.33 1.89
CA GLU A 83 19.77 11.88 0.70
C GLU A 83 18.93 13.14 1.02
N GLY A 84 19.06 13.70 2.22
CA GLY A 84 18.31 14.88 2.66
C GLY A 84 16.85 14.61 3.07
N ILE A 85 16.45 13.35 3.26
CA ILE A 85 15.11 12.96 3.67
C ILE A 85 15.05 12.67 5.16
N ALA A 86 14.20 13.39 5.89
CA ALA A 86 13.95 13.13 7.31
C ALA A 86 12.75 12.21 7.51
N VAL A 87 12.94 11.11 8.24
CA VAL A 87 11.89 10.14 8.58
C VAL A 87 11.11 10.60 9.81
N ASN A 88 9.79 10.51 9.76
CA ASN A 88 8.90 10.79 10.89
C ASN A 88 8.65 9.53 11.73
N VAL A 89 9.56 9.24 12.66
CA VAL A 89 9.52 8.03 13.50
C VAL A 89 8.24 7.94 14.32
N ALA A 90 7.78 9.06 14.89
CA ALA A 90 6.55 9.10 15.67
C ALA A 90 5.32 8.73 14.82
N GLN A 91 5.30 9.14 13.55
CA GLN A 91 4.24 8.72 12.63
C GLN A 91 4.36 7.26 12.23
N ALA A 92 5.58 6.73 12.05
CA ALA A 92 5.77 5.30 11.80
C ALA A 92 5.19 4.44 12.94
N ASP A 93 5.43 4.83 14.19
CA ASP A 93 4.87 4.14 15.36
C ASP A 93 3.33 4.24 15.39
N ARG A 94 2.76 5.43 15.16
CA ARG A 94 1.29 5.61 15.08
C ARG A 94 0.65 4.78 13.97
N LEU A 95 1.29 4.67 12.80
CA LEU A 95 0.79 3.84 11.70
C LEU A 95 0.82 2.35 12.06
N ALA A 96 1.86 1.91 12.79
CA ALA A 96 1.94 0.54 13.29
C ALA A 96 0.83 0.24 14.31
N GLU A 97 0.57 1.16 15.24
CA GLU A 97 -0.53 1.06 16.21
C GLU A 97 -1.91 1.02 15.54
N ARG A 98 -2.07 1.70 14.40
CA ARG A 98 -3.29 1.68 13.58
C ARG A 98 -3.42 0.43 12.70
N GLY A 99 -2.50 -0.53 12.81
CA GLY A 99 -2.60 -1.83 12.16
C GLY A 99 -1.81 -1.97 10.86
N ILE A 100 -0.94 -1.03 10.49
CA ILE A 100 0.01 -1.24 9.38
C ILE A 100 1.22 -2.03 9.89
N PRO A 101 1.45 -3.27 9.43
CA PRO A 101 2.62 -4.05 9.85
C PRO A 101 3.94 -3.30 9.62
N ARG A 102 4.80 -3.27 10.65
CA ARG A 102 6.14 -2.66 10.59
C ARG A 102 6.96 -3.05 9.35
N PRO A 103 6.95 -4.31 8.87
CA PRO A 103 7.66 -4.66 7.63
C PRO A 103 7.24 -3.82 6.42
N TYR A 104 5.97 -3.46 6.28
CA TYR A 104 5.52 -2.63 5.16
C TYR A 104 5.98 -1.17 5.29
N LEU A 105 6.05 -0.64 6.52
CA LEU A 105 6.64 0.69 6.76
C LEU A 105 8.13 0.71 6.41
N LEU A 106 8.87 -0.34 6.78
CA LEU A 106 10.28 -0.48 6.40
C LEU A 106 10.47 -0.61 4.89
N HIS A 107 9.63 -1.40 4.23
CA HIS A 107 9.65 -1.50 2.77
C HIS A 107 9.34 -0.16 2.11
N ALA A 108 8.39 0.62 2.65
CA ALA A 108 8.06 1.94 2.12
C ALA A 108 9.27 2.89 2.24
N LEU A 109 9.95 2.91 3.38
CA LEU A 109 11.19 3.68 3.56
C LEU A 109 12.32 3.24 2.61
N ASP A 110 12.48 1.93 2.38
CA ASP A 110 13.45 1.42 1.40
C ASP A 110 13.07 1.84 -0.02
N ALA A 111 11.79 1.75 -0.39
CA ALA A 111 11.29 2.22 -1.68
C ALA A 111 11.54 3.72 -1.87
N CYS A 112 11.30 4.53 -0.83
CA CYS A 112 11.64 5.95 -0.81
C CYS A 112 13.13 6.14 -1.13
N LEU A 113 14.02 5.40 -0.47
CA LEU A 113 15.47 5.48 -0.69
C LEU A 113 15.85 5.15 -2.15
N ARG A 114 15.23 4.12 -2.75
CA ARG A 114 15.48 3.77 -4.17
C ARG A 114 14.98 4.84 -5.13
N ILE A 115 13.81 5.43 -4.85
CA ILE A 115 13.22 6.48 -5.68
C ILE A 115 14.09 7.74 -5.65
N VAL A 116 14.49 8.23 -4.46
CA VAL A 116 15.29 9.46 -4.35
C VAL A 116 16.69 9.29 -4.92
N ARG A 117 17.29 8.09 -4.82
CA ARG A 117 18.55 7.74 -5.50
C ARG A 117 18.40 7.54 -7.01
N ARG A 118 17.17 7.57 -7.53
CA ARG A 118 16.84 7.32 -8.93
C ARG A 118 17.33 5.97 -9.44
N ASP A 119 17.36 4.98 -8.55
CA ASP A 119 17.71 3.60 -8.89
C ASP A 119 16.50 2.91 -9.53
N LEU A 120 16.38 3.08 -10.85
CA LEU A 120 15.28 2.55 -11.64
C LEU A 120 15.13 1.03 -11.51
N ALA A 121 16.25 0.30 -11.45
CA ALA A 121 16.24 -1.16 -11.36
C ALA A 121 15.67 -1.61 -10.01
N ALA A 122 16.19 -1.04 -8.91
CA ALA A 122 15.69 -1.37 -7.58
C ALA A 122 14.24 -0.91 -7.36
N ALA A 123 13.87 0.29 -7.83
CA ALA A 123 12.50 0.78 -7.73
C ALA A 123 11.50 -0.16 -8.45
N THR A 124 11.87 -0.65 -9.64
CA THR A 124 11.08 -1.61 -10.43
C THR A 124 10.89 -2.95 -9.72
N GLU A 125 11.88 -3.39 -8.94
CA GLU A 125 11.82 -4.64 -8.18
C GLU A 125 10.97 -4.50 -6.89
N TYR A 126 11.05 -3.34 -6.22
CA TYR A 126 10.45 -3.14 -4.91
C TYR A 126 8.98 -2.69 -4.98
N LEU A 127 8.64 -1.75 -5.86
CA LEU A 127 7.31 -1.14 -5.90
C LEU A 127 6.15 -2.13 -6.12
N PRO A 128 6.29 -3.23 -6.90
CA PRO A 128 5.20 -4.20 -7.05
C PRO A 128 4.75 -4.87 -5.75
N ARG A 129 5.59 -4.86 -4.70
CA ARG A 129 5.26 -5.41 -3.38
C ARG A 129 4.14 -4.64 -2.68
N PHE A 130 3.83 -3.44 -3.15
CA PHE A 130 2.75 -2.61 -2.64
C PHE A 130 1.41 -2.84 -3.31
N TRP A 131 1.30 -3.84 -4.21
CA TRP A 131 0.01 -4.23 -4.76
C TRP A 131 -0.85 -4.93 -3.69
N GLY A 132 -1.67 -4.13 -3.02
CA GLY A 132 -2.64 -4.54 -2.03
C GLY A 132 -2.94 -3.42 -1.05
N ARG A 133 -4.13 -3.42 -0.45
CA ARG A 133 -4.57 -2.35 0.45
C ARG A 133 -3.56 -1.94 1.53
N ILE A 134 -3.24 -2.86 2.45
CA ILE A 134 -2.36 -2.55 3.58
C ILE A 134 -0.96 -2.10 3.15
N PRO A 135 -0.26 -2.77 2.22
CA PRO A 135 1.04 -2.28 1.80
C PRO A 135 0.91 -0.96 1.00
N ASP A 136 -0.11 -0.76 0.18
CA ASP A 136 -0.33 0.51 -0.52
C ASP A 136 -0.59 1.67 0.47
N ASP A 137 -1.32 1.44 1.56
CA ASP A 137 -1.48 2.43 2.64
C ASP A 137 -0.13 2.84 3.25
N ALA A 138 0.80 1.88 3.42
CA ALA A 138 2.15 2.15 3.90
C ALA A 138 2.97 2.98 2.89
N LEU A 139 2.82 2.68 1.59
CA LEU A 139 3.47 3.46 0.52
C LEU A 139 2.88 4.87 0.41
N SER A 140 1.55 4.99 0.47
CA SER A 140 0.83 6.27 0.42
C SER A 140 1.26 7.21 1.54
N ALA A 141 1.56 6.66 2.72
CA ALA A 141 2.04 7.46 3.85
C ALA A 141 3.36 8.20 3.56
N LEU A 142 4.17 7.80 2.58
CA LEU A 142 5.35 8.57 2.16
C LEU A 142 5.01 9.87 1.43
N PHE A 143 3.89 9.88 0.72
CA PHE A 143 3.49 10.98 -0.15
C PHE A 143 2.53 11.97 0.53
N GLN A 144 2.09 11.64 1.75
CA GLN A 144 1.16 12.47 2.53
C GLN A 144 1.91 13.51 3.37
N PRO A 145 1.42 14.76 3.44
CA PRO A 145 1.93 15.76 4.38
C PRO A 145 1.86 15.25 5.82
N GLY A 146 2.97 15.35 6.56
CA GLY A 146 3.06 14.84 7.94
C GLY A 146 3.02 13.31 8.06
N GLY A 147 3.19 12.60 6.94
CA GLY A 147 3.23 11.16 6.84
C GLY A 147 4.53 10.55 7.35
N LEU A 148 4.99 9.50 6.68
CA LEU A 148 6.14 8.69 7.08
C LEU A 148 7.48 9.43 6.92
N ILE A 149 7.53 10.45 6.07
CA ILE A 149 8.63 11.41 5.93
C ILE A 149 8.12 12.83 6.23
N ILE A 150 9.03 13.71 6.69
CA ILE A 150 8.66 15.07 7.13
C ILE A 150 8.36 15.99 5.95
N ASP A 151 9.20 15.94 4.91
CA ASP A 151 9.06 16.71 3.67
C ASP A 151 9.00 15.74 2.49
N THR A 152 7.95 15.88 1.69
CA THR A 152 7.68 15.02 0.53
C THR A 152 8.23 15.56 -0.78
N ALA A 153 8.70 16.82 -0.82
CA ALA A 153 9.05 17.50 -2.07
C ALA A 153 10.10 16.74 -2.89
N THR A 154 11.23 16.37 -2.28
CA THR A 154 12.31 15.62 -2.93
C THR A 154 11.83 14.25 -3.44
N LEU A 155 10.98 13.56 -2.68
CA LEU A 155 10.40 12.29 -3.09
C LEU A 155 9.48 12.48 -4.29
N ILE A 156 8.56 13.45 -4.25
CA ILE A 156 7.62 13.75 -5.33
C ILE A 156 8.37 14.11 -6.61
N THR A 157 9.35 15.01 -6.54
CA THR A 157 10.17 15.39 -7.69
C THR A 157 10.91 14.19 -8.28
N SER A 158 11.58 13.40 -7.45
CA SER A 158 12.33 12.22 -7.91
C SER A 158 11.40 11.16 -8.50
N ALA A 159 10.22 10.96 -7.91
CA ALA A 159 9.21 10.04 -8.39
C ALA A 159 8.65 10.48 -9.76
N ALA A 160 8.29 11.75 -9.90
CA ALA A 160 7.77 12.31 -11.15
C ALA A 160 8.77 12.17 -12.30
N GLU A 161 10.06 12.35 -12.04
CA GLU A 161 11.12 12.14 -13.03
C GLU A 161 11.35 10.66 -13.38
N LEU A 162 11.09 9.72 -12.45
CA LEU A 162 11.26 8.28 -12.68
C LEU A 162 10.13 7.66 -13.51
N VAL A 163 8.89 8.10 -13.31
CA VAL A 163 7.69 7.55 -13.98
C VAL A 163 7.88 7.42 -15.51
N PRO A 164 8.27 8.45 -16.27
CA PRO A 164 8.42 8.34 -17.72
C PRO A 164 9.61 7.46 -18.14
N GLN A 165 10.60 7.26 -17.26
CA GLN A 165 11.74 6.38 -17.54
C GLN A 165 11.36 4.90 -17.43
N MET A 166 10.39 4.56 -16.59
CA MET A 166 9.89 3.19 -16.44
C MET A 166 9.20 2.67 -17.71
N VAL A 167 8.52 3.53 -18.48
CA VAL A 167 7.88 3.13 -19.75
C VAL A 167 8.88 2.53 -20.74
N ARG A 168 10.05 3.16 -20.86
CA ARG A 168 11.09 2.75 -21.83
C ARG A 168 11.62 1.33 -21.57
N ARG A 169 11.34 0.75 -20.40
CA ARG A 169 11.78 -0.60 -19.97
C ARG A 169 10.63 -1.51 -19.54
N SER A 170 9.38 -1.13 -19.80
CA SER A 170 8.18 -1.83 -19.33
C SER A 170 7.88 -3.13 -20.08
N TYR A 171 8.82 -4.06 -20.10
CA TYR A 171 8.65 -5.39 -20.71
C TYR A 171 8.07 -6.43 -19.73
N SER A 172 8.13 -6.16 -18.42
CA SER A 172 7.66 -7.05 -17.36
C SER A 172 6.44 -6.49 -16.64
N PHE A 173 5.56 -7.37 -16.17
CA PHE A 173 4.41 -7.01 -15.34
C PHE A 173 4.81 -6.19 -14.10
N ASN A 174 5.94 -6.53 -13.48
CA ASN A 174 6.48 -5.80 -12.34
C ASN A 174 6.83 -4.35 -12.67
N THR A 175 7.42 -4.09 -13.84
CA THR A 175 7.72 -2.71 -14.27
C THR A 175 6.45 -1.90 -14.48
N VAL A 176 5.41 -2.52 -15.03
CA VAL A 176 4.11 -1.87 -15.23
C VAL A 176 3.45 -1.55 -13.88
N LEU A 177 3.46 -2.49 -12.93
CA LEU A 177 2.96 -2.24 -11.57
C LEU A 177 3.75 -1.13 -10.86
N ALA A 178 5.08 -1.15 -10.97
CA ALA A 178 5.95 -0.14 -10.36
C ALA A 178 5.62 1.26 -10.89
N GLN A 179 5.51 1.39 -12.22
CA GLN A 179 5.14 2.65 -12.85
C GLN A 179 3.76 3.11 -12.41
N ALA A 180 2.77 2.22 -12.43
CA ALA A 180 1.40 2.53 -12.06
C ALA A 180 1.28 3.02 -10.61
N HIS A 181 1.93 2.35 -9.65
CA HIS A 181 1.98 2.81 -8.26
C HIS A 181 2.61 4.19 -8.13
N LEU A 182 3.76 4.40 -8.77
CA LEU A 182 4.48 5.66 -8.65
C LEU A 182 3.69 6.81 -9.27
N ALA A 183 3.12 6.61 -10.47
CA ALA A 183 2.26 7.58 -11.12
C ALA A 183 1.01 7.91 -10.28
N HIS A 184 0.36 6.89 -9.70
CA HIS A 184 -0.78 7.08 -8.81
C HIS A 184 -0.44 7.96 -7.61
N HIS A 185 0.63 7.62 -6.86
CA HIS A 185 0.96 8.34 -5.63
C HIS A 185 1.47 9.75 -5.90
N VAL A 186 2.20 9.97 -6.99
CA VAL A 186 2.58 11.34 -7.40
C VAL A 186 1.35 12.14 -7.76
N ALA A 187 0.47 11.62 -8.63
CA ALA A 187 -0.75 12.33 -9.03
C ALA A 187 -1.69 12.61 -7.86
N LYS A 188 -1.77 11.67 -6.91
CA LYS A 188 -2.51 11.86 -5.65
C LYS A 188 -1.90 12.95 -4.78
N ALA A 189 -0.58 13.04 -4.72
CA ALA A 189 0.10 14.05 -3.91
C ALA A 189 0.04 15.46 -4.53
N THR A 190 0.08 15.56 -5.86
CA THR A 190 0.07 16.84 -6.58
C THR A 190 -1.32 17.31 -6.97
N GLY A 191 -2.28 16.39 -7.12
CA GLY A 191 -3.58 16.65 -7.75
C GLY A 191 -3.55 16.64 -9.28
N ASP A 192 -2.37 16.46 -9.86
CA ASP A 192 -2.15 16.56 -11.31
C ASP A 192 -1.62 15.23 -11.88
N PRO A 193 -2.19 14.73 -12.98
CA PRO A 193 -1.66 13.56 -13.66
C PRO A 193 -0.20 13.77 -14.10
N VAL A 194 0.65 12.76 -13.91
CA VAL A 194 2.04 12.77 -14.35
C VAL A 194 2.15 12.44 -15.83
N GLU A 195 3.13 13.02 -16.51
CA GLU A 195 3.48 12.59 -17.86
C GLU A 195 4.00 11.14 -17.85
N LEU A 196 3.25 10.24 -18.48
CA LEU A 196 3.60 8.82 -18.50
C LEU A 196 4.73 8.50 -19.49
N GLY A 197 4.95 9.34 -20.52
CA GLY A 197 5.88 9.07 -21.61
C GLY A 197 5.37 7.97 -22.56
N GLY A 198 5.38 8.21 -23.87
CA GLY A 198 4.95 7.22 -24.89
C GLY A 198 4.25 7.87 -26.08
N ASP A 199 4.33 7.23 -27.24
CA ASP A 199 3.63 7.64 -28.46
C ASP A 199 2.12 7.42 -28.33
N THR A 200 1.33 8.35 -28.88
CA THR A 200 -0.14 8.38 -28.88
C THR A 200 -0.80 7.31 -29.78
N GLY A 201 -0.21 6.11 -29.86
CA GLY A 201 -0.75 4.97 -30.59
C GLY A 201 -1.91 4.28 -29.87
N SER A 202 -2.30 3.10 -30.35
CA SER A 202 -3.32 2.26 -29.69
C SER A 202 -2.91 1.92 -28.25
N LEU A 203 -3.82 2.13 -27.30
CA LEU A 203 -3.58 1.82 -25.88
C LEU A 203 -3.42 0.31 -25.69
N ASP A 204 -2.21 -0.13 -25.36
CA ASP A 204 -2.00 -1.47 -24.85
C ASP A 204 -2.39 -1.55 -23.35
N ARG A 205 -2.42 -2.76 -22.79
CA ARG A 205 -2.81 -2.98 -21.38
C ARG A 205 -1.93 -2.21 -20.39
N ARG A 206 -0.66 -2.00 -20.72
CA ARG A 206 0.32 -1.36 -19.86
C ARG A 206 0.06 0.14 -19.79
N ALA A 207 -0.08 0.75 -20.97
CA ALA A 207 -0.45 2.15 -21.11
C ALA A 207 -1.81 2.43 -20.47
N ALA A 208 -2.79 1.55 -20.68
CA ALA A 208 -4.12 1.66 -20.06
C ALA A 208 -4.06 1.59 -18.52
N PHE A 209 -3.24 0.71 -17.95
CA PHE A 209 -3.11 0.58 -16.49
C PHE A 209 -2.33 1.71 -15.84
N ALA A 210 -1.27 2.21 -16.47
CA ALA A 210 -0.59 3.42 -16.04
C ALA A 210 -1.52 4.64 -16.12
N LEU A 211 -2.26 4.79 -17.22
CA LEU A 211 -3.27 5.85 -17.41
C LEU A 211 -4.34 5.80 -16.33
N ARG A 212 -4.91 4.62 -16.08
CA ARG A 212 -5.88 4.42 -15.00
C ARG A 212 -5.31 4.89 -13.68
N SER A 213 -4.16 4.36 -13.28
CA SER A 213 -3.59 4.58 -11.94
C SER A 213 -3.25 6.05 -11.71
N ASN A 214 -2.72 6.71 -12.74
CA ASN A 214 -2.45 8.15 -12.78
C ASN A 214 -3.74 8.98 -12.64
N THR A 215 -4.78 8.63 -13.40
CA THR A 215 -6.09 9.30 -13.34
C THR A 215 -6.74 9.14 -11.96
N MET A 216 -6.73 7.93 -11.40
CA MET A 216 -7.29 7.66 -10.08
C MET A 216 -6.52 8.37 -8.97
N GLY A 217 -5.21 8.55 -9.14
CA GLY A 217 -4.39 9.36 -8.23
C GLY A 217 -4.89 10.80 -8.20
N ALA A 218 -4.97 11.45 -9.36
CA ALA A 218 -5.44 12.83 -9.47
C ALA A 218 -6.89 13.00 -8.98
N LEU A 219 -7.79 12.07 -9.33
CA LEU A 219 -9.19 12.11 -8.89
C LEU A 219 -9.37 12.01 -7.38
N ALA A 220 -8.43 11.40 -6.66
CA ALA A 220 -8.53 11.26 -5.21
C ALA A 220 -8.46 12.61 -4.47
N THR A 221 -7.96 13.68 -5.12
CA THR A 221 -7.80 15.00 -4.50
C THR A 221 -8.55 16.14 -5.19
N THR A 222 -9.14 15.90 -6.37
CA THR A 222 -9.94 16.91 -7.07
C THR A 222 -11.45 16.73 -6.86
N ALA A 223 -12.17 17.86 -6.80
CA ALA A 223 -13.63 17.88 -6.89
C ALA A 223 -14.12 17.98 -8.35
N ASP A 224 -13.24 18.27 -9.30
CA ASP A 224 -13.57 18.38 -10.71
C ASP A 224 -13.93 17.01 -11.31
N ILE A 225 -15.07 16.96 -11.98
CA ILE A 225 -15.59 15.75 -12.63
C ILE A 225 -15.04 15.58 -14.05
N GLU A 226 -14.46 16.60 -14.67
CA GLU A 226 -14.01 16.55 -16.07
C GLU A 226 -13.01 15.41 -16.33
N PRO A 227 -11.97 15.19 -15.49
CA PRO A 227 -11.04 14.09 -15.69
C PRO A 227 -11.73 12.72 -15.58
N ALA A 228 -12.71 12.58 -14.68
CA ALA A 228 -13.49 11.37 -14.51
C ALA A 228 -14.39 11.12 -15.73
N GLU A 229 -15.00 12.16 -16.28
CA GLU A 229 -15.82 12.04 -17.48
C GLU A 229 -15.00 11.64 -18.71
N ARG A 230 -13.81 12.24 -18.87
CA ARG A 230 -12.87 11.90 -19.94
C ARG A 230 -12.44 10.43 -19.82
N TYR A 231 -12.13 9.97 -18.61
CA TYR A 231 -11.77 8.59 -18.35
C TYR A 231 -12.91 7.62 -18.63
N ARG A 232 -14.14 7.95 -18.21
CA ARG A 232 -15.35 7.16 -18.55
C ARG A 232 -15.51 6.98 -20.06
N ARG A 233 -15.36 8.05 -20.85
CA ARG A 233 -15.47 7.94 -22.32
C ARG A 233 -14.40 7.00 -22.89
N LEU A 234 -13.21 6.96 -22.32
CA LEU A 234 -12.15 6.01 -22.71
C LEU A 234 -12.51 4.58 -22.32
N VAL A 235 -13.06 4.35 -21.12
CA VAL A 235 -13.56 3.03 -20.69
C VAL A 235 -14.63 2.52 -21.64
N ASP A 236 -15.54 3.39 -22.11
CA ASP A 236 -16.60 3.02 -23.05
C ASP A 236 -16.07 2.72 -24.46
N ALA A 237 -15.06 3.47 -24.92
CA ALA A 237 -14.55 3.39 -26.29
C ALA A 237 -13.47 2.30 -26.48
N GLU A 238 -12.65 2.05 -25.46
CA GLU A 238 -11.43 1.23 -25.57
C GLU A 238 -11.54 -0.06 -24.73
N PRO A 239 -11.71 -1.25 -25.35
CA PRO A 239 -11.88 -2.51 -24.63
C PRO A 239 -10.75 -2.85 -23.66
N VAL A 240 -9.52 -2.42 -23.99
CA VAL A 240 -8.35 -2.63 -23.13
C VAL A 240 -8.44 -1.81 -21.85
N VAL A 241 -8.93 -0.57 -21.92
CA VAL A 241 -9.11 0.29 -20.74
C VAL A 241 -10.19 -0.29 -19.83
N ARG A 242 -11.30 -0.76 -20.40
CA ARG A 242 -12.35 -1.46 -19.66
C ARG A 242 -11.85 -2.71 -18.94
N LEU A 243 -11.08 -3.55 -19.62
CA LEU A 243 -10.51 -4.77 -19.04
C LEU A 243 -9.62 -4.45 -17.82
N VAL A 244 -8.79 -3.43 -17.94
CA VAL A 244 -7.93 -2.95 -16.85
C VAL A 244 -8.75 -2.43 -15.67
N GLU A 245 -9.81 -1.67 -15.95
CA GLU A 245 -10.70 -1.09 -14.95
C GLU A 245 -11.42 -2.17 -14.15
N GLU A 246 -11.94 -3.20 -14.82
CA GLU A 246 -12.56 -4.37 -14.19
C GLU A 246 -11.57 -5.13 -13.30
N TRP A 247 -10.32 -5.29 -13.74
CA TRP A 247 -9.31 -6.10 -13.03
C TRP A 247 -8.67 -5.42 -11.82
N ALA A 248 -8.47 -4.10 -11.85
CA ALA A 248 -7.58 -3.43 -10.91
C ALA A 248 -8.06 -3.47 -9.44
N PHE A 249 -9.32 -3.12 -9.15
CA PHE A 249 -9.84 -3.16 -7.78
C PHE A 249 -9.88 -4.59 -7.20
N PRO A 250 -10.46 -5.60 -7.90
CA PRO A 250 -10.52 -6.96 -7.36
C PRO A 250 -9.15 -7.57 -7.11
N SER A 251 -8.16 -7.29 -7.96
CA SER A 251 -6.80 -7.82 -7.77
C SER A 251 -6.04 -7.07 -6.68
N TRP A 252 -6.28 -5.78 -6.47
CA TRP A 252 -5.69 -4.99 -5.39
C TRP A 252 -6.31 -5.32 -4.02
N THR A 253 -7.63 -5.49 -3.95
CA THR A 253 -8.33 -5.90 -2.71
C THR A 253 -8.23 -7.39 -2.40
N ARG A 254 -7.63 -8.18 -3.30
CA ARG A 254 -7.41 -9.63 -3.22
C ARG A 254 -8.68 -10.49 -3.35
N ASP A 255 -9.72 -9.98 -3.98
CA ASP A 255 -10.84 -10.82 -4.46
C ASP A 255 -10.43 -11.70 -5.65
N CYS A 256 -9.40 -11.30 -6.40
CA CYS A 256 -8.72 -12.16 -7.37
C CYS A 256 -7.20 -12.07 -7.24
N ARG A 257 -6.50 -13.04 -7.85
CA ARG A 257 -5.03 -13.01 -7.92
C ARG A 257 -4.60 -12.04 -9.03
N PRO A 258 -3.60 -11.18 -8.80
CA PRO A 258 -3.03 -10.37 -9.86
C PRO A 258 -2.45 -11.24 -10.97
N SER A 259 -2.66 -10.85 -12.23
CA SER A 259 -2.18 -11.56 -13.41
C SER A 259 -1.64 -10.59 -14.46
N ALA A 260 -0.65 -11.03 -15.24
CA ALA A 260 0.01 -10.18 -16.23
C ALA A 260 -0.87 -9.82 -17.44
N ASP A 261 -1.89 -10.65 -17.71
CA ASP A 261 -2.90 -10.44 -18.75
C ASP A 261 -4.10 -9.62 -18.24
N MET A 262 -4.11 -9.26 -16.95
CA MET A 262 -5.16 -8.47 -16.29
C MET A 262 -6.55 -9.08 -16.47
N SER A 263 -6.65 -10.41 -16.33
CA SER A 263 -7.90 -11.15 -16.50
C SER A 263 -8.61 -11.38 -15.17
N LEU A 264 -9.93 -11.42 -15.23
CA LEU A 264 -10.78 -11.85 -14.12
C LEU A 264 -11.23 -13.30 -14.32
N PRO A 265 -11.46 -14.06 -13.24
CA PRO A 265 -12.12 -15.35 -13.34
C PRO A 265 -13.57 -15.17 -13.83
N GLY A 266 -14.11 -16.17 -14.53
CA GLY A 266 -15.47 -16.11 -15.10
C GLY A 266 -16.61 -15.99 -14.08
N SER A 267 -16.32 -16.21 -12.79
CA SER A 267 -17.19 -15.88 -11.67
C SER A 267 -16.33 -15.38 -10.52
N ILE A 268 -16.70 -14.24 -9.93
CA ILE A 268 -16.02 -13.61 -8.82
C ILE A 268 -17.04 -13.07 -7.82
N LEU A 269 -16.71 -13.15 -6.53
CA LEU A 269 -17.46 -12.50 -5.47
C LEU A 269 -16.64 -11.30 -4.97
N LEU A 270 -17.16 -10.09 -5.13
CA LEU A 270 -16.45 -8.82 -4.89
C LEU A 270 -16.49 -8.39 -3.41
N ARG A 271 -16.22 -9.32 -2.48
CA ARG A 271 -16.41 -9.06 -1.04
C ARG A 271 -15.46 -7.97 -0.50
N ASN A 272 -14.16 -8.08 -0.76
CA ASN A 272 -13.18 -7.10 -0.25
C ASN A 272 -13.26 -5.79 -1.03
N THR A 273 -13.49 -5.90 -2.34
CA THR A 273 -13.76 -4.78 -3.24
C THR A 273 -14.95 -3.96 -2.75
N ALA A 274 -16.08 -4.59 -2.44
CA ALA A 274 -17.26 -3.89 -1.96
C ALA A 274 -16.99 -3.15 -0.64
N ALA A 275 -16.29 -3.77 0.30
CA ALA A 275 -15.90 -3.12 1.55
C ALA A 275 -15.03 -1.88 1.34
N GLU A 276 -14.15 -1.93 0.34
CA GLU A 276 -13.23 -0.85 0.04
C GLU A 276 -13.90 0.30 -0.71
N VAL A 277 -14.73 0.00 -1.71
CA VAL A 277 -15.49 1.01 -2.45
C VAL A 277 -16.45 1.75 -1.53
N LEU A 278 -17.10 1.04 -0.59
CA LEU A 278 -17.94 1.67 0.44
C LEU A 278 -17.15 2.66 1.29
N ARG A 279 -15.91 2.33 1.67
CA ARG A 279 -15.02 3.25 2.38
C ARG A 279 -14.68 4.48 1.51
N GLU A 280 -14.43 4.27 0.23
CA GLU A 280 -13.98 5.32 -0.68
C GLU A 280 -15.07 6.33 -1.09
N ILE A 281 -16.34 5.90 -1.16
CA ILE A 281 -17.50 6.79 -1.41
C ILE A 281 -17.51 7.99 -0.46
N ASP A 282 -17.18 7.76 0.80
CA ASP A 282 -17.16 8.80 1.85
C ASP A 282 -15.78 9.47 2.03
N SER A 283 -14.73 8.92 1.43
CA SER A 283 -13.35 9.38 1.67
C SER A 283 -12.85 10.42 0.67
N TYR A 284 -13.43 10.48 -0.54
CA TYR A 284 -12.90 11.30 -1.64
C TYR A 284 -13.91 12.34 -2.16
N GLY A 285 -13.41 13.24 -3.01
CA GLY A 285 -14.15 14.34 -3.62
C GLY A 285 -15.19 13.90 -4.65
N GLU A 286 -15.93 14.89 -5.16
CA GLU A 286 -17.06 14.68 -6.08
C GLU A 286 -16.61 14.11 -7.44
N GLY A 287 -15.40 14.44 -7.91
CA GLY A 287 -14.80 13.86 -9.11
C GLY A 287 -14.59 12.35 -8.98
N TYR A 288 -14.08 11.88 -7.83
CA TYR A 288 -13.92 10.47 -7.56
C TYR A 288 -15.27 9.74 -7.46
N LEU A 289 -16.25 10.35 -6.79
CA LEU A 289 -17.60 9.80 -6.72
C LEU A 289 -18.25 9.68 -8.10
N TYR A 290 -18.08 10.69 -8.96
CA TYR A 290 -18.54 10.64 -10.35
C TYR A 290 -17.90 9.47 -11.11
N TYR A 291 -16.58 9.27 -10.96
CA TYR A 291 -15.88 8.12 -11.52
C TYR A 291 -16.46 6.79 -11.03
N LEU A 292 -16.63 6.62 -9.71
CA LEU A 292 -17.21 5.40 -9.15
C LEU A 292 -18.60 5.13 -9.73
N ALA A 293 -19.46 6.15 -9.77
CA ALA A 293 -20.84 6.01 -10.22
C ALA A 293 -20.98 5.73 -11.72
N THR A 294 -20.07 6.26 -12.55
CA THR A 294 -20.23 6.24 -14.01
C THR A 294 -19.30 5.29 -14.75
N ALA A 295 -18.17 4.90 -14.17
CA ALA A 295 -17.21 3.99 -14.78
C ALA A 295 -17.10 2.68 -13.99
N TYR A 296 -16.69 2.74 -12.71
CA TYR A 296 -16.31 1.54 -11.98
C TYR A 296 -17.50 0.67 -11.53
N LEU A 297 -18.45 1.22 -10.77
CA LEU A 297 -19.56 0.46 -10.18
C LEU A 297 -20.44 -0.24 -11.23
N PRO A 298 -20.78 0.38 -12.39
CA PRO A 298 -21.49 -0.33 -13.45
C PRO A 298 -20.78 -1.61 -13.92
N LEU A 299 -19.45 -1.57 -14.05
CA LEU A 299 -18.65 -2.73 -14.45
C LEU A 299 -18.58 -3.78 -13.33
N ALA A 300 -18.36 -3.35 -12.08
CA ALA A 300 -18.33 -4.25 -10.92
C ALA A 300 -19.67 -4.99 -10.75
N LEU A 301 -20.80 -4.31 -10.90
CA LEU A 301 -22.14 -4.90 -10.80
C LEU A 301 -22.47 -5.85 -11.97
N ALA A 302 -21.88 -5.62 -13.15
CA ALA A 302 -22.01 -6.56 -14.27
C ALA A 302 -21.26 -7.88 -14.02
N GLN A 303 -20.15 -7.82 -13.26
CA GLN A 303 -19.36 -9.01 -12.88
C GLN A 303 -19.95 -9.73 -11.66
N ASP A 304 -20.41 -8.99 -10.67
CA ASP A 304 -21.05 -9.50 -9.45
C ASP A 304 -22.29 -8.65 -9.13
N GLY A 305 -23.46 -9.13 -9.55
CA GLY A 305 -24.73 -8.45 -9.32
C GLY A 305 -25.12 -8.32 -7.84
N THR A 306 -24.46 -9.06 -6.94
CA THR A 306 -24.65 -8.90 -5.48
C THR A 306 -23.70 -7.89 -4.87
N PHE A 307 -22.72 -7.40 -5.63
CA PHE A 307 -21.65 -6.53 -5.18
C PHE A 307 -21.05 -7.00 -3.84
N GLY A 308 -20.54 -8.23 -3.81
CA GLY A 308 -20.00 -8.84 -2.61
C GLY A 308 -21.04 -9.13 -1.52
N LEU A 309 -22.32 -9.29 -1.90
CA LEU A 309 -23.49 -9.36 -1.01
C LEU A 309 -23.79 -8.05 -0.26
N ARG A 310 -23.39 -6.89 -0.79
CA ARG A 310 -23.50 -5.57 -0.13
C ARG A 310 -24.27 -4.51 -0.92
N VAL A 311 -25.16 -4.90 -1.85
CA VAL A 311 -25.96 -3.94 -2.65
C VAL A 311 -26.75 -2.96 -1.78
N ASP A 312 -27.34 -3.42 -0.67
CA ASP A 312 -28.12 -2.55 0.21
C ASP A 312 -27.24 -1.52 0.93
N GLU A 313 -26.04 -1.93 1.36
CA GLU A 313 -25.06 -1.02 1.95
C GLU A 313 -24.55 -0.01 0.93
N LEU A 314 -24.31 -0.45 -0.32
CA LEU A 314 -23.92 0.43 -1.42
C LEU A 314 -25.01 1.47 -1.70
N ARG A 315 -26.28 1.04 -1.72
CA ARG A 315 -27.42 1.93 -1.90
C ARG A 315 -27.47 2.99 -0.79
N ALA A 316 -27.31 2.56 0.47
CA ALA A 316 -27.33 3.47 1.62
C ALA A 316 -26.17 4.48 1.58
N ALA A 317 -24.94 4.03 1.29
CA ALA A 317 -23.76 4.90 1.19
C ALA A 317 -23.92 5.94 0.07
N LEU A 318 -24.39 5.52 -1.11
CA LEU A 318 -24.63 6.43 -2.24
C LEU A 318 -25.71 7.47 -1.92
N LEU A 319 -26.82 7.07 -1.28
CA LEU A 319 -27.87 8.00 -0.86
C LEU A 319 -27.35 9.03 0.16
N ALA A 320 -26.62 8.57 1.18
CA ALA A 320 -26.04 9.45 2.18
C ALA A 320 -25.07 10.45 1.55
N ARG A 321 -24.20 9.97 0.65
CA ARG A 321 -23.22 10.83 -0.02
C ARG A 321 -23.89 11.83 -0.97
N ARG A 322 -24.90 11.39 -1.74
CA ARG A 322 -25.66 12.21 -2.70
C ARG A 322 -26.20 13.50 -2.09
N ASP A 323 -26.66 13.47 -0.84
CA ASP A 323 -27.22 14.64 -0.16
C ASP A 323 -26.15 15.68 0.23
N THR A 324 -24.87 15.33 0.14
CA THR A 324 -23.73 16.22 0.47
C THR A 324 -22.96 16.70 -0.76
N VAL A 325 -23.28 16.19 -1.96
CA VAL A 325 -22.61 16.54 -3.23
C VAL A 325 -23.17 17.85 -3.76
N ASN A 326 -22.31 18.78 -4.16
CA ASN A 326 -22.70 20.06 -4.75
C ASN A 326 -22.90 19.97 -6.26
N ASP A 327 -22.03 19.24 -6.97
CA ASP A 327 -22.07 19.10 -8.41
C ASP A 327 -23.33 18.35 -8.87
N SER A 328 -24.09 19.01 -9.75
CA SER A 328 -25.37 18.49 -10.20
C SER A 328 -25.23 17.25 -11.10
N ALA A 329 -24.13 17.12 -11.85
CA ALA A 329 -23.88 15.98 -12.71
C ALA A 329 -23.46 14.76 -11.88
N ALA A 330 -22.58 14.93 -10.89
CA ALA A 330 -22.27 13.88 -9.91
C ALA A 330 -23.52 13.40 -9.19
N ARG A 331 -24.37 14.32 -8.71
CA ARG A 331 -25.64 13.95 -8.07
C ARG A 331 -26.55 13.13 -8.99
N ARG A 332 -26.73 13.57 -10.25
CA ARG A 332 -27.54 12.83 -11.25
C ARG A 332 -26.97 11.45 -11.55
N SER A 333 -25.66 11.32 -11.69
CA SER A 333 -25.01 10.04 -11.95
C SER A 333 -25.19 9.05 -10.79
N VAL A 334 -25.16 9.54 -9.54
CA VAL A 334 -25.49 8.71 -8.37
C VAL A 334 -26.96 8.29 -8.37
N ASP A 335 -27.89 9.22 -8.64
CA ASP A 335 -29.33 8.92 -8.75
C ASP A 335 -29.61 7.88 -9.86
N ASP A 336 -28.91 7.98 -11.00
CA ASP A 336 -28.99 7.03 -12.10
C ASP A 336 -28.49 5.64 -11.71
N LEU A 337 -27.37 5.56 -11.00
CA LEU A 337 -26.83 4.29 -10.51
C LEU A 337 -27.77 3.63 -9.49
N ILE A 338 -28.27 4.38 -8.51
CA ILE A 338 -29.18 3.88 -7.47
C ILE A 338 -30.44 3.25 -8.10
N ARG A 339 -30.99 3.85 -9.16
CA ARG A 339 -32.15 3.31 -9.89
C ARG A 339 -31.87 2.00 -10.60
N ARG A 340 -30.61 1.73 -10.96
CA ARG A 340 -30.16 0.50 -11.64
C ARG A 340 -29.66 -0.58 -10.69
N LEU A 341 -29.38 -0.24 -9.42
CA LEU A 341 -28.96 -1.20 -8.43
C LEU A 341 -30.02 -2.31 -8.27
N PRO A 342 -29.61 -3.59 -8.26
CA PRO A 342 -30.52 -4.71 -8.03
C PRO A 342 -31.36 -4.50 -6.77
N THR A 343 -32.65 -4.80 -6.86
CA THR A 343 -33.57 -4.76 -5.72
C THR A 343 -33.71 -6.16 -5.16
N GLY A 344 -33.11 -6.41 -3.99
CA GLY A 344 -33.29 -7.64 -3.23
C GLY A 344 -32.67 -8.89 -3.86
N VAL A 345 -31.55 -9.34 -3.29
CA VAL A 345 -31.22 -10.78 -3.27
C VAL A 345 -31.42 -11.20 -1.82
N ARG A 346 -32.48 -11.95 -1.55
CA ARG A 346 -32.69 -12.63 -0.26
C ARG A 346 -31.78 -13.85 -0.17
#